data_AF-A0AAW3AG81-F1
#
_entry.id   AF-A0AAW3AG81-F1
#
_cell.length_a   1.000
_cell.length_b   1.000
_cell.length_c   1.000
_cell.angle_alpha   90.00
_cell.angle_beta   90.00
_cell.angle_gamma   90.00
#
_symmetry.space_group_name_H-M   'P 1'
#
loop_
_entity.id
_entity.type
_entity.pdbx_description
1 polymer ?
#
loop_
_entity_poly.entity_id
_entity_poly.type
_entity_poly.pdbx_seq_one_letter_code
_entity_poly.pdbx_strand_id
1 'polypeptide(L)' 'MSAEREQEVLQMAERMQAKDTTTEVPVASFAYEILKAHPSVRDMGLRERMDFLLKRWSRLSKAQKLEYVNDPLRGLL' A
#
# COMPACT_ATOMS: atom_id res chain seq x y z
N MET A 1 -16.72 4.01 -5.38
CA MET A 1 -16.15 2.68 -5.09
C MET A 1 -17.30 1.71 -4.88
N SER A 2 -17.23 0.47 -5.37
CA SER A 2 -18.27 -0.54 -5.09
C SER A 2 -18.12 -1.07 -3.67
N ALA A 3 -19.19 -1.64 -3.11
CA ALA A 3 -19.17 -2.24 -1.77
C ALA A 3 -18.13 -3.37 -1.67
N GLU A 4 -18.01 -4.21 -2.71
CA GLU A 4 -17.00 -5.28 -2.78
C GLU A 4 -15.57 -4.74 -2.70
N ARG A 5 -15.27 -3.68 -3.46
CA ARG A 5 -13.95 -3.08 -3.46
C ARG A 5 -13.62 -2.40 -2.14
N GLU A 6 -14.61 -1.78 -1.51
CA GLU A 6 -14.46 -1.20 -0.18
C GLU A 6 -14.13 -2.28 0.86
N GLN A 7 -14.82 -3.42 0.83
CA GLN A 7 -14.53 -4.57 1.70
C GLN A 7 -13.09 -5.07 1.51
N GLU A 8 -12.63 -5.20 0.26
CA GLU A 8 -11.26 -5.61 -0.06
C GLU A 8 -10.23 -4.62 0.48
N VAL A 9 -10.49 -3.31 0.32
CA VAL A 9 -9.62 -2.25 0.86
C VAL A 9 -9.50 -2.34 2.38
N LEU A 10 -10.61 -2.62 3.08
CA LEU A 10 -10.60 -2.78 4.53
C LEU A 10 -9.81 -4.02 4.96
N GLN A 11 -10.02 -5.16 4.31
CA GLN A 11 -9.25 -6.39 4.59
C GLN A 11 -7.75 -6.19 4.38
N MET A 12 -7.36 -5.50 3.30
CA MET A 12 -5.94 -5.22 3.04
C MET A 12 -5.36 -4.22 4.04
N ALA A 13 -6.14 -3.23 4.50
CA ALA A 13 -5.71 -2.30 5.53
C ALA A 13 -5.42 -3.01 6.87
N GLU A 14 -6.27 -3.98 7.26
CA GLU A 14 -6.05 -4.81 8.45
C GLU A 14 -4.76 -5.62 8.34
N ARG A 15 -4.52 -6.25 7.18
CA ARG A 15 -3.26 -6.97 6.92
C ARG A 15 -2.03 -6.08 6.97
N MET A 16 -2.12 -4.87 6.45
CA MET A 16 -1.03 -3.88 6.54
C MET A 16 -0.72 -3.52 7.99
N GLN A 17 -1.74 -3.35 8.85
CA GLN A 17 -1.54 -3.11 10.29
C GLN A 17 -0.89 -4.29 11.00
N ALA A 18 -1.21 -5.52 10.60
CA ALA A 18 -0.61 -6.74 11.14
C ALA A 18 0.87 -6.94 10.73
N LYS A 19 1.47 -5.99 10.00
CA LYS A 19 2.84 -6.07 9.47
C LYS A 19 3.07 -7.33 8.65
N ASP A 20 2.06 -7.66 7.83
CA ASP A 20 2.13 -8.78 6.90
C ASP A 20 3.41 -8.68 6.04
N THR A 21 4.25 -9.70 6.12
CA THR A 21 5.55 -9.76 5.42
C THR A 21 5.45 -10.40 4.04
N THR A 22 4.23 -10.67 3.55
CA THR A 22 4.00 -11.12 2.17
C THR A 22 4.15 -9.97 1.19
N THR A 23 4.19 -10.30 -0.10
CA THR A 23 4.16 -9.30 -1.19
C THR A 23 2.73 -8.91 -1.58
N GLU A 24 1.71 -9.30 -0.82
CA GLU A 24 0.31 -9.08 -1.19
C GLU A 24 -0.17 -7.68 -0.82
N VAL A 25 0.38 -7.11 0.26
CA VAL A 25 0.05 -5.76 0.70
C VAL A 25 1.25 -4.81 0.57
N PRO A 26 1.03 -3.53 0.26
CA PRO A 26 2.09 -2.54 0.25
C PRO A 26 2.68 -2.34 1.64
N VAL A 27 4.00 -2.12 1.69
CA VAL A 27 4.72 -1.79 2.92
C VAL A 27 4.78 -0.27 3.15
N ALA A 28 5.17 0.13 4.35
CA ALA A 28 5.22 1.54 4.78
C ALA A 28 6.15 2.39 3.91
N SER A 29 7.35 1.89 3.57
CA SER A 29 8.31 2.58 2.71
C SER A 29 7.76 2.88 1.31
N PHE A 30 7.03 1.92 0.72
CA PHE A 30 6.36 2.12 -0.57
C PHE A 30 5.32 3.25 -0.47
N ALA A 31 4.48 3.23 0.56
CA ALA A 31 3.50 4.29 0.77
C ALA A 31 4.18 5.66 0.93
N TYR A 32 5.30 5.74 1.66
CA TYR A 32 6.08 6.95 1.80
C TYR A 32 6.59 7.48 0.47
N GLU A 33 7.20 6.64 -0.38
CA GLU A 33 7.70 7.05 -1.69
C GLU A 33 6.59 7.59 -2.59
N ILE A 34 5.43 6.94 -2.60
CA ILE A 34 4.27 7.40 -3.36
C ILE A 34 3.80 8.77 -2.86
N LEU A 35 3.72 8.97 -1.54
CA LEU A 35 3.31 10.26 -0.96
C LEU A 35 4.35 11.36 -1.20
N LYS A 36 5.64 11.01 -1.27
CA LYS A 36 6.72 11.95 -1.61
C LYS A 36 6.64 12.37 -3.08
N ALA A 37 6.40 11.42 -3.99
CA ALA A 37 6.30 11.68 -5.43
C ALA A 37 4.97 12.35 -5.82
N HIS A 38 3.89 12.07 -5.09
CA HIS A 38 2.55 12.58 -5.35
C HIS A 38 1.89 13.14 -4.07
N PRO A 39 2.25 14.36 -3.65
CA PRO A 39 1.75 14.95 -2.41
C PRO A 39 0.22 15.07 -2.34
N SER A 40 -0.47 15.25 -3.47
CA SER A 40 -1.94 15.32 -3.54
C SER A 40 -2.65 14.06 -3.05
N VAL A 41 -1.96 12.93 -2.98
CA VAL A 41 -2.48 11.68 -2.37
C VAL A 41 -2.76 11.88 -0.88
N ARG A 42 -2.11 12.85 -0.22
CA ARG A 42 -2.39 13.22 1.17
C ARG A 42 -3.74 13.91 1.36
N ASP A 43 -4.31 14.49 0.30
CA ASP A 43 -5.60 15.15 0.34
C ASP A 43 -6.77 14.18 0.09
N MET A 44 -6.46 12.95 -0.36
CA MET A 44 -7.46 11.90 -0.58
C MET A 44 -8.05 11.39 0.75
N GLY A 45 -9.32 11.03 0.74
CA GLY A 45 -9.94 10.31 1.85
C GLY A 45 -9.21 8.99 2.12
N LEU A 46 -9.24 8.51 3.37
CA LEU A 46 -8.46 7.34 3.79
C LEU A 46 -8.70 6.11 2.89
N ARG A 47 -9.96 5.82 2.59
CA ARG A 47 -10.34 4.64 1.77
C ARG A 47 -9.85 4.78 0.32
N GLU A 48 -9.98 5.96 -0.27
CA GLU A 48 -9.54 6.24 -1.63
C GLU A 48 -8.01 6.18 -1.74
N ARG A 49 -7.32 6.71 -0.73
CA ARG A 49 -5.86 6.63 -0.62
C ARG A 49 -5.39 5.19 -0.55
N MET A 50 -6.03 4.36 0.27
CA MET A 50 -5.69 2.94 0.38
C MET A 50 -5.96 2.20 -0.93
N ASP A 51 -7.10 2.44 -1.57
CA ASP A 51 -7.40 1.87 -2.90
C ASP A 51 -6.35 2.28 -3.95
N PHE A 52 -5.93 3.55 -3.94
CA PHE A 52 -4.89 4.06 -4.82
C PHE A 52 -3.55 3.35 -4.60
N LEU A 53 -3.12 3.20 -3.35
CA LEU A 53 -1.89 2.50 -2.98
C LEU A 53 -1.93 1.04 -3.39
N LEU A 54 -3.04 0.34 -3.14
CA LEU A 54 -3.23 -1.07 -3.54
C LEU A 54 -3.18 -1.24 -5.07
N LYS A 55 -3.82 -0.35 -5.83
CA LYS A 55 -3.77 -0.35 -7.30
C LYS A 55 -2.39 -0.09 -7.86
N ARG A 56 -1.57 0.73 -7.19
CA ARG A 56 -0.18 0.96 -7.60
C ARG A 56 0.69 -0.24 -7.24
N TRP A 57 0.52 -0.80 -6.05
CA TRP A 57 1.22 -2.00 -5.60
C TRP A 57 0.94 -3.20 -6.51
N SER A 58 -0.32 -3.41 -6.92
CA SER A 58 -0.68 -4.55 -7.78
C SER A 58 -0.04 -4.52 -9.17
N ARG A 59 0.38 -3.35 -9.65
CA ARG A 59 1.09 -3.17 -10.93
C ARG A 59 2.58 -3.49 -10.86
N LEU A 60 3.15 -3.60 -9.67
CA LEU A 60 4.54 -4.00 -9.50
C LEU A 60 4.71 -5.49 -9.79
N SER A 61 5.81 -5.84 -10.43
CA SER A 61 6.25 -7.23 -10.55
C SER A 61 6.61 -7.81 -9.17
N LYS A 62 6.63 -9.14 -9.07
CA LYS A 62 7.03 -9.83 -7.83
C LYS A 62 8.44 -9.44 -7.38
N ALA A 63 9.37 -9.25 -8.31
CA ALA A 63 10.74 -8.81 -8.00
C ALA A 63 10.76 -7.41 -7.37
N GLN A 64 10.06 -6.45 -7.97
CA GLN A 64 9.95 -5.08 -7.43
C GLN A 64 9.29 -5.07 -6.04
N LYS A 65 8.23 -5.87 -5.84
CA LYS A 65 7.61 -5.99 -4.51
C LYS A 65 8.57 -6.54 -3.46
N LEU A 66 9.40 -7.52 -3.84
CA LEU A 66 10.42 -8.08 -2.96
C LEU A 66 11.51 -7.07 -2.59
N GLU A 67 11.86 -6.13 -3.47
CA GLU A 67 12.80 -5.04 -3.12
C GLU A 67 12.25 -4.23 -1.93
N TYR A 68 10.99 -3.79 -1.99
CA TYR A 68 10.36 -3.07 -0.88
C TYR A 68 10.20 -3.93 0.39
N VAL A 69 9.80 -5.21 0.25
CA VAL A 69 9.61 -6.11 1.40
C VAL A 69 10.94 -6.49 2.06
N ASN A 70 12.04 -6.55 1.31
CA ASN A 70 13.37 -6.83 1.85
C ASN A 70 14.12 -5.58 2.31
N ASP A 71 13.59 -4.38 2.01
CA ASP A 71 14.18 -3.13 2.46
C ASP A 71 14.19 -3.06 4.01
N PRO A 72 15.34 -2.77 4.64
CA PRO A 72 15.41 -2.56 6.09
C PRO A 72 14.43 -1.50 6.61
N LEU A 73 14.08 -0.52 5.76
CA LEU A 73 13.18 0.59 6.06
C LEU A 73 11.72 0.26 5.72
N ARG A 74 11.38 -0.97 5.30
CA ARG A 74 10.02 -1.38 4.90
C ARG A 74 8.90 -0.97 5.87
N GLY A 75 9.22 -0.95 7.16
CA GLY A 75 8.28 -0.65 8.25
C GLY A 75 8.37 0.79 8.79
N LEU A 76 9.23 1.64 8.24
CA LEU A 76 9.40 3.02 8.71
C LEU A 76 8.38 3.94 8.05
N LEU A 77 7.52 4.51 8.90
CA LEU A 77 6.73 5.72 8.66
C LEU A 77 6.86 6.62 9.89
#